data_AF-A0A3D1RM62-F1
#
_entry.id   AF-A0A3D1RM62-F1
#
_cell.length_a   1.000
_cell.length_b   1.000
_cell.length_c   1.000
_cell.angle_alpha   90.00
_cell.angle_beta   90.00
_cell.angle_gamma   90.00
#
_symmetry.space_group_name_H-M   'P 1'
#
loop_
_entity.id
_entity.type
_entity.pdbx_description
1 polymer ?
#
loop_
_entity_poly.entity_id
_entity_poly.type
_entity_poly.pdbx_seq_one_letter_code
_entity_poly.pdbx_strand_id
1 'polypeptide(L)'
;MPKIWSPVILAQLDSPQSVAIDRVYQLNKSYQSIEDLRVKVQSCKANSHGKYVENIIRLSILALLQEPDHKPDLVRFEDELKEWLPLHCFDPPVQLKPETGMIVEPDKVICEGELQDRILRVKIHFNYTILAVQHEAVDLSETLPSELPADLEPYYPGQIILETIRNLEYEVQRLSQDNDRLNHRIMIYEKNLTGLKNALRKAENRSQALVNQLMQSNRMKQDLQEQLNKKEAAASLQNSWKTASKAENSRINLRDKIRHLFALGKSAAY
;
A
#
# COMPACT_ATOMS: atom_id res chain seq x y z
N MET A 1 8.72 18.04 -53.50
CA MET A 1 9.08 17.04 -52.48
C MET A 1 8.18 17.22 -51.27
N PRO A 2 7.67 16.15 -50.64
CA PRO A 2 6.79 16.29 -49.48
C PRO A 2 7.60 16.80 -48.29
N LYS A 3 7.34 18.05 -47.89
CA LYS A 3 7.90 18.64 -46.67
C LYS A 3 6.95 18.35 -45.53
N ILE A 4 7.43 17.65 -44.51
CA ILE A 4 6.66 17.40 -43.29
C ILE A 4 7.06 18.47 -42.28
N TRP A 5 6.07 19.20 -41.80
CA TRP A 5 6.26 20.10 -40.66
C TRP A 5 6.27 19.26 -39.40
N SER A 6 7.45 19.13 -38.79
CA SER A 6 7.64 18.34 -37.57
C SER A 6 8.32 19.18 -36.50
N PRO A 7 7.97 19.00 -35.22
CA PRO A 7 8.78 19.52 -34.12
C PRO A 7 10.18 18.89 -34.18
N VAL A 8 11.21 19.74 -34.30
CA VAL A 8 12.62 19.34 -34.20
C VAL A 8 13.12 19.73 -32.81
N ILE A 9 13.65 18.76 -32.07
CA ILE A 9 14.24 18.99 -30.74
C ILE A 9 15.58 19.69 -30.96
N LEU A 10 15.71 20.90 -30.42
CA LEU A 10 16.91 21.72 -30.49
C LEU A 10 17.83 21.51 -29.28
N ALA A 11 17.23 21.35 -28.10
CA ALA A 11 17.92 21.09 -26.84
C ALA A 11 17.00 20.42 -25.84
N GLN A 12 17.58 19.72 -24.87
CA GLN A 12 16.88 19.05 -23.80
C GLN A 12 17.58 19.35 -22.47
N LEU A 13 16.87 19.30 -21.35
CA LEU A 13 17.53 19.35 -20.03
C LEU A 13 18.57 18.24 -19.90
N ASP A 14 19.80 18.60 -19.48
CA ASP A 14 20.95 17.68 -19.30
C ASP A 14 20.59 16.44 -18.46
N SER A 15 19.70 16.64 -17.48
CA SER A 15 19.12 15.57 -16.67
C SER A 15 17.66 15.86 -16.33
N PRO A 16 16.82 14.83 -16.17
CA PRO A 16 15.46 14.99 -15.67
C PRO A 16 15.47 15.69 -14.30
N GLN A 17 14.67 16.74 -14.16
CA GLN A 17 14.52 17.46 -12.91
C GLN A 17 13.58 16.70 -11.98
N SER A 18 13.95 16.60 -10.71
CA SER A 18 13.16 15.96 -9.67
C SER A 18 12.79 16.98 -8.62
N VAL A 19 11.49 17.14 -8.40
CA VAL A 19 10.95 18.12 -7.45
C VAL A 19 10.16 17.38 -6.37
N ALA A 20 10.53 17.65 -5.11
CA ALA A 20 9.85 17.15 -3.92
C ALA A 20 9.13 18.31 -3.22
N ILE A 21 7.82 18.21 -3.09
CA ILE A 21 6.97 19.27 -2.53
C ILE A 21 6.08 18.69 -1.44
N ASP A 22 6.07 19.37 -0.30
CA ASP A 22 5.13 19.11 0.78
C ASP A 22 3.99 20.12 0.73
N ARG A 23 2.75 19.61 0.66
CA ARG A 23 1.52 20.40 0.69
C ARG A 23 0.64 20.01 1.85
N VAL A 24 -0.03 21.00 2.41
CA VAL A 24 -0.89 20.86 3.57
C VAL A 24 -2.27 21.37 3.18
N TYR A 25 -3.26 20.47 3.19
CA TYR A 25 -4.63 20.77 2.86
C TYR A 25 -5.50 20.69 4.12
N GLN A 26 -6.24 21.76 4.39
CA GLN A 26 -7.23 21.80 5.45
C GLN A 26 -8.52 21.15 4.97
N LEU A 27 -9.04 20.21 5.76
CA LEU A 27 -10.25 19.47 5.47
C LEU A 27 -11.43 20.07 6.21
N ASN A 28 -12.58 20.13 5.54
CA ASN A 28 -13.81 20.67 6.12
C ASN A 28 -14.37 19.78 7.25
N LYS A 29 -13.96 18.51 7.28
CA LYS A 29 -14.41 17.47 8.21
C LYS A 29 -13.22 16.66 8.72
N SER A 30 -13.44 15.92 9.80
CA SER A 30 -12.49 14.93 10.31
C SER A 30 -12.73 13.60 9.63
N TYR A 31 -11.64 12.96 9.16
CA TYR A 31 -11.67 11.65 8.49
C TYR A 31 -10.85 10.64 9.31
N GLN A 32 -11.15 9.34 9.18
CA GLN A 32 -10.44 8.27 9.90
C GLN A 32 -9.20 7.78 9.17
N SER A 33 -9.29 7.60 7.85
CA SER A 33 -8.23 7.02 7.02
C SER A 33 -8.23 7.58 5.61
N ILE A 34 -7.09 7.43 4.94
CA ILE A 34 -6.93 7.65 3.49
C ILE A 34 -7.05 6.27 2.83
N GLU A 35 -8.04 6.09 1.96
CA GLU A 35 -8.26 4.85 1.20
C GLU A 35 -7.45 4.84 -0.09
N ASP A 36 -7.47 5.96 -0.82
CA ASP A 36 -6.68 6.14 -2.04
C ASP A 36 -6.23 7.61 -2.13
N LEU A 37 -5.04 7.83 -2.67
CA LEU A 37 -4.49 9.15 -2.92
C LEU A 37 -3.80 9.15 -4.27
N ARG A 38 -4.22 10.05 -5.14
CA ARG A 38 -3.65 10.20 -6.48
C ARG A 38 -3.39 11.65 -6.78
N VAL A 39 -2.24 11.89 -7.40
CA VAL A 39 -1.90 13.19 -7.96
C VAL A 39 -1.85 13.04 -9.48
N LYS A 40 -2.60 13.88 -10.18
CA LYS A 40 -2.67 13.91 -11.64
C LYS A 40 -2.12 15.23 -12.15
N VAL A 41 -1.21 15.15 -13.11
CA VAL A 41 -0.77 16.33 -13.86
C VAL A 41 -1.89 16.74 -14.81
N GLN A 42 -2.42 17.95 -14.63
CA GLN A 42 -3.46 18.51 -15.51
C GLN A 42 -2.85 19.17 -16.75
N SER A 43 -1.79 19.95 -16.55
CA SER A 43 -1.07 20.61 -17.64
C SER A 43 0.34 20.96 -17.20
N CYS A 44 1.29 20.86 -18.12
CA CYS A 44 2.62 21.44 -17.97
C CYS A 44 2.83 22.48 -19.06
N LYS A 45 3.42 23.61 -18.70
CA LYS A 45 3.77 24.68 -19.64
C LYS A 45 5.15 25.17 -19.29
N ALA A 46 5.99 25.34 -20.31
CA ALA A 46 7.27 26.01 -20.16
C ALA A 46 7.30 27.23 -21.07
N ASN A 47 7.81 28.34 -20.53
CA ASN A 47 7.95 29.60 -21.24
C ASN A 47 9.42 30.04 -21.15
N SER A 48 9.99 30.46 -22.28
CA SER A 48 11.33 31.02 -22.30
C SER A 48 11.31 32.49 -21.88
N HIS A 49 12.14 32.84 -20.91
CA HIS A 49 12.30 34.19 -20.36
C HIS A 49 13.78 34.59 -20.36
N GLY A 50 14.27 34.98 -21.53
CA GLY A 50 15.65 35.45 -21.69
C GLY A 50 16.68 34.36 -21.36
N LYS A 51 17.24 34.39 -20.15
CA LYS A 51 18.25 33.43 -19.64
C LYS A 51 17.66 32.28 -18.80
N TYR A 52 16.35 32.27 -18.60
CA TYR A 52 15.65 31.29 -17.79
C TYR A 52 14.46 30.71 -18.54
N VAL A 53 14.03 29.53 -18.13
CA VAL A 53 12.79 28.90 -18.57
C VAL A 53 11.89 28.82 -17.34
N GLU A 54 10.74 29.50 -17.40
CA GLU A 54 9.69 29.34 -16.40
C GLU A 54 8.93 28.06 -16.72
N ASN A 55 8.88 27.14 -15.77
CA ASN A 55 8.08 25.94 -15.86
C ASN A 55 6.90 26.03 -14.89
N ILE A 56 5.69 25.86 -15.41
CA ILE A 56 4.43 25.87 -14.68
C ILE A 56 3.76 24.52 -14.81
N ILE A 57 3.65 23.79 -13.69
CA ILE A 57 3.02 22.49 -13.62
C ILE A 57 1.76 22.60 -12.77
N ARG A 58 0.61 22.27 -13.36
CA ARG A 58 -0.68 22.24 -12.65
C ARG A 58 -1.03 20.83 -12.26
N LEU A 59 -1.33 20.65 -10.99
CA LEU A 59 -1.62 19.36 -10.38
C LEU A 59 -3.06 19.32 -9.85
N SER A 60 -3.67 18.15 -9.98
CA SER A 60 -4.93 17.79 -9.32
C SER A 60 -4.65 16.70 -8.29
N ILE A 61 -4.91 17.00 -7.04
CA ILE A 61 -4.79 16.03 -5.94
C ILE A 61 -6.18 15.48 -5.67
N LEU A 62 -6.33 14.16 -5.75
CA LEU A 62 -7.56 13.43 -5.49
C LEU A 62 -7.32 12.50 -4.31
N ALA A 63 -8.06 12.71 -3.22
CA ALA A 63 -7.98 11.90 -2.01
C ALA A 63 -9.34 11.26 -1.74
N LEU A 64 -9.37 9.93 -1.69
CA LEU A 64 -10.51 9.17 -1.20
C LEU A 64 -10.33 8.96 0.30
N LEU A 65 -11.17 9.61 1.09
CA LEU A 65 -11.08 9.61 2.54
C LEU A 65 -12.28 8.87 3.13
N GLN A 66 -12.07 8.19 4.27
CA GLN A 66 -13.15 7.51 4.97
C GLN A 66 -13.67 8.38 6.11
N GLU A 67 -14.96 8.72 6.07
CA GLU A 67 -15.64 9.37 7.19
C GLU A 67 -15.81 8.38 8.37
N PRO A 68 -16.02 8.87 9.61
CA PRO A 68 -16.24 8.02 10.79
C PRO A 68 -17.39 7.01 10.62
N ASP A 69 -18.42 7.38 9.86
CA ASP A 69 -19.57 6.52 9.54
C ASP A 69 -19.28 5.50 8.41
N HIS A 70 -18.00 5.30 8.08
CA HIS A 70 -17.50 4.38 7.04
C HIS A 70 -17.93 4.75 5.62
N LYS A 71 -18.45 5.96 5.43
CA LYS A 71 -18.81 6.48 4.11
C LYS A 71 -17.56 7.04 3.42
N PRO A 72 -17.25 6.61 2.18
CA PRO A 72 -16.17 7.20 1.41
C PRO A 72 -16.57 8.59 0.90
N ASP A 73 -15.63 9.54 0.99
CA ASP A 73 -15.77 10.89 0.49
C ASP A 73 -14.56 11.24 -0.39
N LEU A 74 -14.82 11.75 -1.59
CA LEU A 74 -13.77 12.09 -2.55
C LEU A 74 -13.51 13.59 -2.50
N VAL A 75 -12.32 13.97 -2.08
CA VAL A 75 -11.89 15.36 -1.99
C VAL A 75 -10.89 15.67 -3.10
N ARG A 76 -11.05 16.84 -3.74
CA ARG A 76 -10.18 17.32 -4.81
C ARG A 76 -9.54 18.66 -4.44
N PHE A 77 -8.24 18.76 -4.67
CA PHE A 77 -7.48 20.00 -4.58
C PHE A 77 -6.77 20.28 -5.89
N GLU A 78 -6.58 21.57 -6.18
CA GLU A 78 -5.79 22.04 -7.31
C GLU A 78 -4.58 22.77 -6.78
N ASP A 79 -3.43 22.51 -7.38
CA ASP A 79 -2.16 23.13 -6.99
C ASP A 79 -1.37 23.51 -8.24
N GLU A 80 -0.54 24.54 -8.11
CA GLU A 80 0.30 25.06 -9.19
C GLU A 80 1.74 25.19 -8.69
N LEU A 81 2.66 24.57 -9.43
CA LEU A 81 4.08 24.61 -9.17
C LEU A 81 4.72 25.52 -10.22
N LYS A 82 5.57 26.43 -9.74
CA LYS A 82 6.34 27.33 -10.60
C LYS A 82 7.81 27.20 -10.27
N GLU A 83 8.61 26.98 -11.30
CA GLU A 83 10.05 26.81 -11.18
C GLU A 83 10.75 27.59 -12.29
N TRP A 84 11.94 28.10 -11.97
CA TRP A 84 12.78 28.86 -12.91
C TRP A 84 14.06 28.07 -13.16
N LEU A 85 14.19 27.53 -14.37
CA LEU A 85 15.35 26.75 -14.77
C LEU A 85 16.32 27.61 -15.59
N PRO A 86 17.60 27.70 -15.20
CA PRO A 86 18.59 28.38 -16.01
C PRO A 86 18.82 27.70 -17.36
N LEU A 87 19.10 28.50 -18.39
CA LEU A 87 19.34 27.99 -19.75
C LEU A 87 20.58 27.09 -19.89
N HIS A 88 21.57 27.23 -19.01
CA HIS A 88 22.77 26.39 -19.05
C HIS A 88 22.52 24.95 -18.59
N CYS A 89 21.31 24.63 -18.12
CA CYS A 89 20.90 23.27 -17.79
C CYS A 89 20.36 22.49 -19.01
N PHE A 90 20.43 23.07 -20.21
CA PHE A 90 20.01 22.47 -21.46
C PHE A 90 21.24 22.13 -22.33
N ASP A 91 21.19 20.94 -22.95
CA ASP A 91 22.21 20.41 -23.84
C ASP A 91 21.61 20.16 -25.25
N PRO A 92 22.21 20.70 -26.32
CA PRO A 92 23.31 21.68 -26.30
C PRO A 92 22.88 23.02 -25.69
N PRO A 93 23.83 23.87 -25.22
CA PRO A 93 23.53 25.22 -24.77
C PRO A 93 22.95 26.06 -25.94
N VAL A 94 21.63 26.18 -26.00
CA VAL A 94 20.93 26.87 -27.10
C VAL A 94 20.53 28.27 -26.68
N GLN A 95 20.75 29.26 -27.55
CA GLN A 95 20.10 30.55 -27.43
C GLN A 95 18.65 30.42 -27.88
N LEU A 96 17.73 30.40 -26.93
CA LEU A 96 16.30 30.28 -27.23
C LEU A 96 15.83 31.50 -28.02
N LYS A 97 15.32 31.25 -29.22
CA LYS A 97 14.64 32.27 -30.01
C LYS A 97 13.21 32.43 -29.48
N PRO A 98 12.53 33.57 -29.73
CA PRO A 98 11.15 33.79 -29.29
C PRO A 98 10.16 32.76 -29.86
N GLU A 99 10.50 32.14 -30.98
CA GLU A 99 9.71 31.13 -31.69
C GLU A 99 9.99 29.69 -31.25
N THR A 100 10.93 29.49 -30.31
CA THR A 100 11.22 28.16 -29.75
C THR A 100 10.09 27.76 -28.82
N GLY A 101 9.34 26.73 -29.21
CA GLY A 101 8.36 26.08 -28.35
C GLY A 101 9.04 25.26 -27.28
N MET A 102 8.43 25.20 -26.10
CA MET A 102 8.91 24.34 -25.01
C MET A 102 7.87 23.27 -24.70
N ILE A 103 8.31 22.02 -24.71
CA ILE A 103 7.50 20.87 -24.36
C ILE A 103 7.99 20.34 -23.03
N VAL A 104 7.09 20.18 -22.06
CA VAL A 104 7.40 19.60 -20.76
C VAL A 104 6.86 18.18 -20.75
N GLU A 105 7.74 17.22 -20.56
CA GLU A 105 7.39 15.80 -20.48
C GLU A 105 7.40 15.34 -19.02
N PRO A 106 6.22 15.11 -18.41
CA PRO A 106 6.12 14.48 -17.10
C PRO A 106 6.47 12.99 -17.23
N ASP A 107 7.39 12.49 -16.41
CA ASP A 107 7.74 11.07 -16.39
C ASP A 107 6.87 10.30 -15.38
N LYS A 108 7.16 10.48 -14.08
CA LYS A 108 6.43 9.80 -13.00
C LYS A 108 6.11 10.75 -11.85
N VAL A 109 4.88 10.64 -11.37
CA VAL A 109 4.41 11.28 -10.14
C VAL A 109 4.26 10.21 -9.06
N ILE A 110 4.90 10.42 -7.91
CA ILE A 110 4.76 9.60 -6.71
C ILE A 110 4.22 10.50 -5.61
N CYS A 111 3.22 10.03 -4.86
CA CYS A 111 2.67 10.79 -3.75
C CYS A 111 2.49 9.94 -2.50
N GLU A 112 2.69 10.55 -1.35
CA GLU A 112 2.42 9.98 -0.04
C GLU A 112 1.50 10.92 0.73
N GLY A 113 0.53 10.34 1.44
CA GLY A 113 -0.44 11.08 2.23
C GLY A 113 -0.35 10.73 3.69
N GLU A 114 -0.39 11.73 4.55
CA GLU A 114 -0.57 11.58 5.99
C GLU A 114 -1.81 12.37 6.40
N LEU A 115 -2.72 11.71 7.11
CA LEU A 115 -3.90 12.33 7.67
C LEU A 115 -3.70 12.51 9.17
N GLN A 116 -3.77 13.76 9.63
CA GLN A 116 -3.73 14.09 11.04
C GLN A 116 -4.89 15.03 11.36
N ASP A 117 -5.87 14.54 12.11
CA ASP A 117 -7.10 15.23 12.47
C ASP A 117 -7.92 15.75 11.27
N ARG A 118 -7.72 17.02 10.90
CA ARG A 118 -8.37 17.71 9.77
C ARG A 118 -7.36 18.21 8.74
N ILE A 119 -6.14 17.71 8.82
CA ILE A 119 -5.04 18.13 7.97
C ILE A 119 -4.61 16.93 7.14
N LEU A 120 -4.70 17.07 5.82
CA LEU A 120 -4.10 16.16 4.87
C LEU A 120 -2.76 16.72 4.43
N ARG A 121 -1.67 16.08 4.82
CA ARG A 121 -0.33 16.37 4.33
C ARG A 121 -0.04 15.46 3.15
N VAL A 122 0.32 16.05 2.01
CA VAL A 122 0.68 15.31 0.81
C VAL A 122 2.09 15.66 0.42
N LYS A 123 2.96 14.64 0.39
CA LYS A 123 4.30 14.74 -0.18
C LYS A 123 4.24 14.29 -1.63
N ILE A 124 4.63 15.16 -2.55
CA ILE A 124 4.59 14.91 -4.00
C ILE A 124 6.01 14.90 -4.51
N HIS A 125 6.42 13.80 -5.15
CA HIS A 125 7.66 13.68 -5.88
C HIS A 125 7.31 13.59 -7.36
N PHE A 126 7.87 14.50 -8.16
CA PHE A 126 7.57 14.60 -9.57
C PHE A 126 8.85 14.76 -10.37
N ASN A 127 9.01 13.90 -11.39
CA ASN A 127 10.11 13.98 -12.34
C ASN A 127 9.62 14.51 -13.69
N TYR A 128 10.36 15.43 -14.27
CA TYR A 128 10.06 15.97 -15.59
C TYR A 128 11.31 16.34 -16.37
N THR A 129 11.14 16.39 -17.69
CA THR A 129 12.13 16.89 -18.64
C THR A 129 11.50 18.01 -19.45
N ILE A 130 12.32 18.97 -19.90
CA ILE A 130 11.89 20.02 -20.82
C ILE A 130 12.68 19.87 -22.11
N LEU A 131 11.96 19.91 -23.23
CA LEU A 131 12.47 19.87 -24.59
C LEU A 131 12.23 21.25 -25.23
N ALA A 132 13.30 21.85 -25.74
CA ALA A 132 13.22 23.01 -26.61
C ALA A 132 13.03 22.53 -28.04
N VAL A 133 12.00 23.04 -28.71
CA VAL A 133 11.53 22.55 -30.00
C VAL A 133 11.28 23.72 -30.96
N GLN A 134 11.69 23.55 -32.21
CA GLN A 134 11.34 24.48 -33.28
C GLN A 134 10.57 23.74 -34.38
N HIS A 135 9.53 24.38 -34.91
CA HIS A 135 8.78 23.83 -36.04
C HIS A 135 9.52 24.18 -37.32
N GLU A 136 10.14 23.18 -37.94
CA GLU A 136 10.86 23.34 -39.20
C GLU A 136 10.38 22.29 -40.21
N ALA A 137 10.49 22.63 -41.50
CA ALA A 137 10.18 21.71 -42.57
C ALA A 137 11.34 20.70 -42.70
N VAL A 138 11.11 19.47 -42.25
CA VAL A 138 12.12 18.40 -42.34
C VAL A 138 12.04 17.77 -43.73
N ASP A 139 13.15 17.84 -44.48
CA ASP A 139 13.33 17.10 -45.72
C ASP A 139 13.79 15.67 -45.37
N LEU A 140 12.97 14.66 -45.71
CA LEU A 140 13.31 13.25 -45.53
C LEU A 140 14.30 12.82 -46.63
N SER A 141 15.59 13.10 -46.45
CA SER A 141 16.65 12.50 -47.28
C SER A 141 17.38 11.42 -46.49
N GLU A 142 17.29 10.18 -46.97
CA GLU A 142 18.21 9.08 -46.62
C GLU A 142 19.60 9.37 -47.21
N THR A 143 20.31 10.36 -46.68
CA THR A 143 21.72 10.58 -47.00
C THR A 143 22.44 11.12 -45.79
N LEU A 144 23.51 10.42 -45.40
CA LEU A 144 24.46 10.82 -44.35
C LEU A 144 24.78 12.33 -44.42
N PRO A 145 24.98 13.00 -43.28
CA PRO A 145 25.40 14.40 -43.28
C PRO A 145 26.83 14.49 -43.84
N SER A 146 26.95 15.01 -45.06
CA SER A 146 28.20 15.54 -45.59
C SER A 146 28.22 17.04 -45.37
N GLU A 147 29.39 17.53 -44.97
CA GLU A 147 29.82 18.93 -44.83
C GLU A 147 29.68 19.56 -43.43
N LEU A 148 30.65 19.20 -42.59
CA LEU A 148 31.19 20.06 -41.52
C LEU A 148 31.82 21.31 -42.15
N PRO A 149 31.42 22.53 -41.75
CA PRO A 149 32.17 23.74 -42.08
C PRO A 149 33.51 23.76 -41.35
N ALA A 150 34.54 24.17 -42.08
CA ALA A 150 35.88 24.39 -41.58
C ALA A 150 35.95 25.66 -40.71
N ASP A 151 35.72 25.51 -39.41
CA ASP A 151 36.24 26.40 -38.38
C ASP A 151 36.79 25.53 -37.23
N LEU A 152 38.08 25.21 -37.33
CA LEU A 152 38.86 24.50 -36.33
C LEU A 152 39.02 25.38 -35.09
N GLU A 153 38.26 25.13 -34.03
CA GLU A 153 38.63 25.58 -32.69
C GLU A 153 39.88 24.83 -32.20
N PRO A 154 40.79 25.50 -31.46
CA PRO A 154 42.06 24.94 -31.06
C PRO A 154 41.88 23.80 -30.05
N TYR A 155 42.44 22.63 -30.37
CA TYR A 155 42.55 21.46 -29.49
C TYR A 155 43.19 21.84 -28.14
N TYR A 156 42.39 21.89 -27.09
CA TYR A 156 42.84 22.09 -25.70
C TYR A 156 42.76 20.75 -24.95
N PRO A 157 43.90 20.15 -24.53
CA PRO A 157 43.91 18.89 -23.77
C PRO A 157 43.12 18.94 -22.45
N GLY A 158 42.82 20.14 -21.95
CA GLY A 158 42.01 20.35 -20.75
C GLY A 158 40.53 20.03 -20.95
N GLN A 159 39.97 20.12 -22.16
CA GLN A 159 38.54 19.86 -22.39
C GLN A 159 38.20 18.38 -22.21
N ILE A 160 39.03 17.47 -22.74
CA ILE A 160 38.83 16.02 -22.57
C ILE A 160 38.94 15.64 -21.08
N ILE A 161 39.89 16.22 -20.36
CA ILE A 161 40.04 15.97 -18.92
C ILE A 161 38.83 16.50 -18.15
N LEU A 162 38.37 17.71 -18.45
CA LEU A 162 37.17 18.28 -17.83
C LEU A 162 35.90 17.48 -18.16
N GLU A 163 35.79 16.97 -19.38
CA GLU A 163 34.67 16.13 -19.83
C GLU A 163 34.71 14.76 -19.14
N THR A 164 35.89 14.15 -18.96
CA THR A 164 36.02 12.92 -18.17
C THR A 164 35.71 13.12 -16.68
N ILE A 165 36.11 14.26 -16.10
CA ILE A 165 35.76 14.61 -14.71
C ILE A 165 34.25 14.80 -14.60
N ARG A 166 33.62 15.51 -15.54
CA ARG A 166 32.17 15.74 -15.55
C ARG A 166 31.39 14.44 -15.72
N ASN A 167 31.88 13.52 -16.55
CA ASN A 167 31.29 12.18 -16.71
C ASN A 167 31.43 11.32 -15.45
N LEU A 168 32.57 11.40 -14.75
CA LEU A 168 32.77 10.72 -13.48
C LEU A 168 31.88 11.31 -12.37
N GLU A 169 31.75 12.62 -12.30
CA GLU A 169 30.83 13.29 -11.37
C GLU A 169 29.37 12.87 -11.63
N TYR A 170 28.99 12.76 -12.90
CA TYR A 170 27.68 12.25 -13.30
C TYR A 170 27.47 10.78 -12.87
N GLU A 171 28.45 9.91 -13.09
CA GLU A 171 28.36 8.51 -12.64
C GLU A 171 28.29 8.39 -11.12
N VAL A 172 29.07 9.17 -10.38
CA VAL A 172 29.02 9.19 -8.91
C VAL A 172 27.66 9.68 -8.43
N GLN A 173 27.11 10.73 -9.04
CA GLN A 173 25.78 11.23 -8.69
C GLN A 173 24.69 10.21 -9.01
N ARG A 174 24.76 9.53 -10.16
CA ARG A 174 23.85 8.44 -10.53
C ARG A 174 23.92 7.29 -9.53
N LEU A 175 25.12 6.84 -9.19
CA LEU A 175 25.33 5.77 -8.22
C LEU A 175 24.85 6.15 -6.82
N SER A 176 25.00 7.41 -6.42
CA SER A 176 24.45 7.91 -5.15
C SER A 176 22.93 7.84 -5.15
N GLN A 177 22.27 8.29 -6.22
CA GLN A 177 20.81 8.23 -6.35
C GLN A 177 20.29 6.78 -6.37
N ASP A 178 20.99 5.88 -7.06
CA ASP A 178 20.65 4.46 -7.07
C ASP A 178 20.84 3.82 -5.69
N ASN A 179 21.89 4.18 -4.96
CA ASN A 179 22.12 3.73 -3.58
C ASN A 179 21.02 4.22 -2.63
N ASP A 180 20.61 5.48 -2.72
CA ASP A 180 19.51 6.03 -1.92
C ASP A 180 18.18 5.32 -2.22
N ARG A 181 17.90 5.05 -3.51
CA ARG A 181 16.73 4.26 -3.93
C ARG A 181 16.77 2.84 -3.38
N LEU A 182 17.93 2.19 -3.39
CA LEU A 182 18.11 0.84 -2.83
C LEU A 182 17.93 0.84 -1.31
N ASN A 183 18.52 1.80 -0.59
CA ASN A 183 18.35 1.95 0.85
C ASN A 183 16.89 2.17 1.23
N HIS A 184 16.16 2.99 0.47
CA HIS A 184 14.73 3.18 0.67
C HIS A 184 13.94 1.86 0.49
N ARG A 185 14.25 1.08 -0.55
CA ARG A 185 13.62 -0.24 -0.77
C ARG A 185 13.94 -1.21 0.38
N ILE A 186 15.18 -1.25 0.86
CA ILE A 186 15.59 -2.08 1.99
C ILE A 186 14.77 -1.71 3.22
N MET A 187 14.66 -0.42 3.54
CA MET A 187 13.87 0.06 4.67
C MET A 187 12.39 -0.37 4.58
N ILE A 188 11.77 -0.27 3.39
CA ILE A 188 10.40 -0.75 3.17
C ILE A 188 10.30 -2.25 3.43
N TYR A 189 11.25 -3.04 2.89
CA TYR A 189 11.25 -4.48 3.09
C TYR A 189 11.41 -4.84 4.56
N GLU A 190 12.27 -4.16 5.32
CA GLU A 190 12.42 -4.36 6.76
C GLU A 190 11.13 -4.04 7.53
N LYS A 191 10.46 -2.93 7.19
CA LYS A 191 9.15 -2.58 7.78
C LYS A 191 8.09 -3.64 7.46
N ASN A 192 8.06 -4.16 6.24
CA ASN A 192 7.14 -5.23 5.86
C ASN A 192 7.47 -6.53 6.60
N LEU A 193 8.75 -6.87 6.75
CA LEU A 193 9.21 -8.08 7.45
C LEU A 193 8.84 -8.03 8.94
N THR A 194 9.00 -6.87 9.58
CA THR A 194 8.56 -6.67 10.98
C THR A 194 7.04 -6.73 11.11
N GLY A 195 6.30 -6.14 10.18
CA GLY A 195 4.84 -6.27 10.10
C GLY A 195 4.37 -7.72 9.97
N LEU A 196 4.98 -8.49 9.07
CA LEU A 196 4.69 -9.91 8.87
C LEU A 196 5.04 -10.75 10.10
N LYS A 197 6.20 -10.53 10.73
CA LYS A 197 6.57 -11.21 11.99
C LYS A 197 5.54 -10.95 13.09
N ASN A 198 5.06 -9.72 13.21
CA ASN A 198 4.03 -9.37 14.20
C ASN A 198 2.68 -10.02 13.89
N ALA A 199 2.29 -10.06 12.60
CA ALA A 199 1.07 -10.75 12.16
C ALA A 199 1.15 -12.26 12.42
N LEU A 200 2.30 -12.89 12.13
CA LEU A 200 2.55 -14.30 12.40
C LEU A 200 2.41 -14.60 13.89
N ARG A 201 3.08 -13.81 14.74
CA ARG A 201 2.99 -13.97 16.21
C ARG A 201 1.56 -13.83 16.73
N LYS A 202 0.76 -12.91 16.17
CA LYS A 202 -0.67 -12.78 16.50
C LYS A 202 -1.46 -14.02 16.08
N ALA A 203 -1.20 -14.56 14.89
CA ALA A 203 -1.84 -15.76 14.39
C ALA A 203 -1.47 -17.00 15.23
N GLU A 204 -0.21 -17.16 15.61
CA GLU A 204 0.26 -18.21 16.52
C GLU A 204 -0.41 -18.12 17.89
N ASN A 205 -0.45 -16.93 18.50
CA ASN A 205 -1.14 -16.73 19.78
C ASN A 205 -2.62 -17.09 19.70
N ARG A 206 -3.30 -16.72 18.60
CA ARG A 206 -4.71 -17.07 18.38
C ARG A 206 -4.88 -18.58 18.19
N SER A 207 -3.98 -19.22 17.45
CA SER A 207 -3.96 -20.67 17.27
C SER A 207 -3.80 -21.39 18.61
N GLN A 208 -2.84 -20.96 19.44
CA GLN A 208 -2.63 -21.53 20.77
C GLN A 208 -3.85 -21.36 21.68
N ALA A 209 -4.51 -20.20 21.63
CA ALA A 209 -5.74 -19.96 22.38
C ALA A 209 -6.87 -20.91 21.92
N LEU A 210 -7.04 -21.12 20.61
CA LEU A 210 -8.03 -22.05 20.06
C LEU A 210 -7.73 -23.50 20.45
N VAL A 211 -6.45 -23.92 20.42
CA VAL A 211 -6.03 -25.25 20.87
C VAL A 211 -6.40 -25.46 22.35
N ASN A 212 -6.16 -24.46 23.19
CA ASN A 212 -6.53 -24.52 24.61
C ASN A 212 -8.05 -24.62 24.80
N GLN A 213 -8.84 -23.84 24.06
CA GLN A 213 -10.31 -23.93 24.08
C GLN A 213 -10.81 -25.30 23.62
N LEU A 214 -10.20 -25.87 22.58
CA LEU A 214 -10.55 -27.18 22.07
C LEU A 214 -10.23 -28.28 23.09
N MET A 215 -9.09 -28.19 23.79
CA MET A 215 -8.78 -29.10 24.88
C MET A 215 -9.78 -29.00 26.04
N GLN A 216 -10.17 -27.79 26.43
CA GLN A 216 -11.18 -27.58 27.48
C GLN A 216 -12.54 -28.15 27.08
N SER A 217 -12.97 -27.91 25.84
CA SER A 217 -14.22 -28.46 25.29
C SER A 217 -14.19 -30.00 25.28
N ASN A 218 -13.08 -30.62 24.87
CA ASN A 218 -12.93 -32.07 24.88
C ASN A 218 -12.95 -32.67 26.30
N ARG A 219 -12.31 -32.01 27.28
CA ARG A 219 -12.39 -32.44 28.69
C ARG A 219 -13.82 -32.37 29.21
N MET A 220 -14.53 -31.29 28.89
CA MET A 220 -15.93 -31.12 29.30
C MET A 220 -16.84 -32.18 28.65
N LYS A 221 -16.61 -32.52 27.38
CA LYS A 221 -17.31 -33.63 26.71
C LYS A 221 -17.05 -34.96 27.40
N GLN A 222 -15.79 -35.26 27.74
CA GLN A 222 -15.45 -36.49 28.46
C GLN A 222 -16.13 -36.56 29.82
N ASP A 223 -16.11 -35.49 30.61
CA ASP A 223 -16.76 -35.46 31.92
C ASP A 223 -18.29 -35.63 31.80
N LEU A 224 -18.94 -34.94 30.86
CA LEU A 224 -20.36 -35.13 30.58
C LEU A 224 -20.69 -36.56 30.16
N GLN A 225 -19.82 -37.18 29.35
CA GLN A 225 -20.02 -38.55 28.89
C GLN A 225 -19.81 -39.56 30.02
N GLU A 226 -18.84 -39.34 30.92
CA GLU A 226 -18.71 -40.12 32.15
C GLU A 226 -19.91 -39.97 33.08
N GLN A 227 -20.43 -38.74 33.25
CA GLN A 227 -21.62 -38.49 34.06
C GLN A 227 -22.86 -39.16 33.47
N LEU A 228 -23.02 -39.15 32.14
CA LEU A 228 -24.07 -39.88 31.43
C LEU A 228 -23.94 -41.38 31.68
N ASN A 229 -22.75 -41.96 31.46
CA ASN A 229 -22.50 -43.38 31.67
C ASN A 229 -22.75 -43.80 33.13
N LYS A 230 -22.35 -42.97 34.11
CA LYS A 230 -22.62 -43.20 35.55
C LYS A 230 -24.12 -43.14 35.85
N LYS A 231 -24.85 -42.18 35.28
CA LYS A 231 -26.32 -42.07 35.43
C LYS A 231 -27.04 -43.24 34.78
N GLU A 232 -26.64 -43.65 33.59
CA GLU A 232 -27.20 -44.81 32.90
C GLU A 232 -26.92 -46.11 33.67
N ALA A 233 -25.72 -46.29 34.20
CA ALA A 233 -25.39 -47.43 35.06
C ALA A 233 -26.22 -47.43 36.35
N ALA A 234 -26.39 -46.28 37.00
CA ALA A 234 -27.23 -46.14 38.19
C ALA A 234 -28.72 -46.40 37.90
N ALA A 235 -29.22 -45.93 36.76
CA ALA A 235 -30.58 -46.19 36.30
C ALA A 235 -30.78 -47.69 35.96
N SER A 236 -29.80 -48.33 35.31
CA SER A 236 -29.81 -49.77 35.02
C SER A 236 -29.82 -50.60 36.30
N LEU A 237 -29.00 -50.24 37.30
CA LEU A 237 -29.02 -50.85 38.63
C LEU A 237 -30.37 -50.63 39.31
N GLN A 238 -30.90 -49.42 39.38
CA GLN A 238 -32.23 -49.19 39.96
C GLN A 238 -33.33 -49.99 39.27
N ASN A 239 -33.28 -50.11 37.95
CA ASN A 239 -34.23 -50.91 37.18
C ASN A 239 -34.07 -52.40 37.45
N SER A 240 -32.83 -52.90 37.59
CA SER A 240 -32.52 -54.28 37.98
C SER A 240 -32.96 -54.61 39.40
N TRP A 241 -32.81 -53.69 40.36
CA TRP A 241 -33.30 -53.87 41.73
C TRP A 241 -34.83 -53.80 41.82
N LYS A 242 -35.47 -52.95 41.00
CA LYS A 242 -36.94 -52.93 40.87
C LYS A 242 -37.48 -54.22 40.26
N THR A 243 -36.83 -54.78 39.24
CA THR A 243 -37.23 -56.07 38.65
C THR A 243 -36.94 -57.24 39.60
N ALA A 244 -35.82 -57.22 40.32
CA ALA A 244 -35.51 -58.21 41.36
C ALA A 244 -36.49 -58.14 42.54
N SER A 245 -36.85 -56.95 43.04
CA SER A 245 -37.85 -56.83 44.12
C SER A 245 -39.28 -57.18 43.65
N LYS A 246 -39.62 -56.97 42.36
CA LYS A 246 -40.86 -57.47 41.77
C LYS A 246 -40.83 -59.00 41.65
N ALA A 247 -39.70 -59.57 41.25
CA ALA A 247 -39.51 -61.02 41.17
C ALA A 247 -39.59 -61.67 42.57
N GLU A 248 -38.96 -61.07 43.59
CA GLU A 248 -39.02 -61.51 44.98
C GLU A 248 -40.46 -61.39 45.53
N ASN A 249 -41.15 -60.27 45.30
CA ASN A 249 -42.55 -60.08 45.68
C ASN A 249 -43.54 -61.01 44.93
N SER A 250 -43.14 -61.54 43.78
CA SER A 250 -43.90 -62.53 43.01
C SER A 250 -43.59 -63.98 43.43
N ARG A 251 -42.42 -64.23 44.05
CA ARG A 251 -42.02 -65.52 44.62
C ARG A 251 -42.57 -65.75 46.03
N ILE A 252 -42.89 -64.69 46.76
CA ILE A 252 -43.68 -64.80 47.99
C ILE A 252 -45.08 -65.27 47.60
N ASN A 253 -45.34 -66.57 47.79
CA ASN A 253 -46.63 -67.18 47.55
C ASN A 253 -47.74 -66.38 48.25
N LEU A 254 -48.87 -66.18 47.56
CA LEU A 254 -50.04 -65.46 48.04
C LEU A 254 -50.44 -65.84 49.48
N ARG A 255 -50.22 -67.11 49.83
CA ARG A 255 -50.45 -67.70 51.16
C ARG A 255 -49.64 -67.07 52.29
N ASP A 256 -48.38 -66.70 52.04
CA ASP A 256 -47.51 -66.09 53.06
C ASP A 256 -47.75 -64.59 53.18
N LYS A 257 -48.17 -63.95 52.07
CA LYS A 257 -48.67 -62.57 52.05
C LYS A 257 -49.94 -62.39 52.90
N ILE A 258 -50.86 -63.35 52.79
CA ILE A 258 -52.07 -63.43 53.63
C ILE A 258 -51.69 -63.65 55.10
N ARG A 259 -50.77 -64.59 55.41
CA ARG A 259 -50.33 -64.83 56.79
C ARG A 259 -49.72 -63.61 57.47
N HIS A 260 -48.89 -62.82 56.79
CA HIS A 260 -48.30 -61.62 57.38
C HIS A 260 -49.32 -60.50 57.66
N LEU A 261 -50.32 -60.32 56.79
CA LEU A 261 -51.41 -59.36 57.01
C LEU A 261 -52.29 -59.74 58.21
N PHE A 262 -52.56 -61.04 58.39
CA PHE A 262 -53.34 -61.52 59.54
C PHE A 262 -52.53 -61.58 60.84
N ALA A 263 -51.19 -61.70 60.78
CA ALA A 263 -50.30 -61.65 61.94
C ALA A 263 -50.15 -60.23 62.50
N LEU A 264 -50.17 -59.20 61.64
CA LEU A 264 -50.17 -57.79 62.06
C LEU A 264 -51.53 -57.30 62.58
N GLY A 265 -52.61 -58.03 62.28
CA GLY A 265 -53.99 -57.71 62.69
C GLY A 265 -54.43 -58.23 64.06
N LYS A 266 -53.55 -58.88 64.83
CA LYS A 266 -53.86 -59.33 66.20
C LYS A 266 -52.85 -58.81 67.21
N SER A 267 -52.96 -57.52 67.55
CA SER A 267 -52.54 -57.02 68.85
C SER A 267 -53.22 -55.68 69.14
N ALA A 268 -54.37 -55.76 69.82
CA ALA A 268 -54.83 -54.83 70.84
C ALA A 268 -56.16 -55.39 71.36
N ALA A 269 -56.05 -56.13 72.46
CA ALA A 269 -57.15 -56.52 73.33
C ALA A 269 -57.91 -55.29 73.82
N TYR A 270 -59.21 -55.40 74.06
CA TYR A 270 -59.82 -55.65 75.38
C TYR A 270 -61.34 -55.78 75.21
#